data_AF-A0AAW1UX78-F1
#
_entry.id   AF-A0AAW1UX78-F1
#
_cell.length_a   1.000
_cell.length_b   1.000
_cell.length_c   1.000
_cell.angle_alpha   90.00
_cell.angle_beta   90.00
_cell.angle_gamma   90.00
#
_symmetry.space_group_name_H-M   'P 1'
#
loop_
_entity.id
_entity.type
_entity.pdbx_description
1 polymer ?
#
loop_
_entity_poly.entity_id
_entity_poly.type
_entity_poly.pdbx_seq_one_letter_code
_entity_poly.pdbx_strand_id
1 'polypeptide(L)'
;MDWIRLGSSGKDLTGVGSRAGQLEVTPAELATHNKSSDAWMALRGRVYNVTAYLPFHPGGPEELMKGVGRDATNLFEEVHPWVNYESILQKCYIGPLVSASPSVDVKQLFNSSKTPENKKPVDVQASNSKNPVPEIEIAGPSPEKEEEPVALPKFDWIQKMNDISVFFYTPPLANPLVEVHRVDDVVHVTLCYSNRTFNNELVFSKGTEWPCVVKVNFETGKIECAFKKTKGNVWSNYGVLKQSSKLAGSFSAKNKIGYVVTNKMPVSSNVFLIELGRVDGVLIVMPIANHVRVFAETKDKDFSKSYTPIPSGLFTQLGYQKISTDKLYLMVKRYQDGNMSKYICDAIKGDILLLSKPFFSLLKLSDLEKKENFLLLAAGSGITPMLSILLFLLERRVRKSQSIRLIFCNRKLNHIPCKQQFDNLSTSDSRFKVEHILSDPDNNWRGRTGRITKEIIKSTIEEQLSSANYPKLDLYAFVCGPSGFNQACFDYLTELDIYKEQITVFEG
;
A
#
# COMPACT_ATOMS: atom_id res chain seq x y z
N MET A 1 -37.18 -6.59 4.51
CA MET A 1 -36.56 -7.69 3.72
C MET A 1 -35.07 -7.51 3.88
N ASP A 2 -34.29 -8.50 4.33
CA ASP A 2 -32.83 -8.37 4.49
C ASP A 2 -32.14 -8.36 3.10
N TRP A 3 -31.07 -7.57 2.94
CA TRP A 3 -30.25 -7.53 1.73
C TRP A 3 -29.80 -8.92 1.29
N ILE A 4 -29.43 -9.79 2.23
CA ILE A 4 -28.99 -11.17 1.95
C ILE A 4 -30.10 -11.96 1.25
N ARG A 5 -31.35 -11.77 1.67
CA ARG A 5 -32.52 -12.44 1.08
C ARG A 5 -32.83 -11.89 -0.31
N LEU A 6 -32.65 -10.58 -0.52
CA LEU A 6 -32.84 -9.97 -1.83
C LEU A 6 -31.75 -10.42 -2.83
N GLY A 7 -30.49 -10.49 -2.39
CA GLY A 7 -29.37 -11.00 -3.20
C GLY A 7 -29.50 -12.47 -3.60
N SER A 8 -30.30 -13.25 -2.85
CA SER A 8 -30.59 -14.67 -3.13
C SER A 8 -31.94 -14.89 -3.82
N SER A 9 -32.67 -13.83 -4.19
CA SER A 9 -34.04 -13.93 -4.71
C SER A 9 -34.16 -14.37 -6.18
N GLY A 10 -33.03 -14.47 -6.90
CA GLY A 10 -33.00 -14.72 -8.34
C GLY A 10 -33.42 -13.52 -9.20
N LYS A 11 -33.81 -12.39 -8.59
CA LYS A 11 -34.05 -11.12 -9.29
C LYS A 11 -32.73 -10.58 -9.84
N ASP A 12 -32.73 -10.12 -11.10
CA ASP A 12 -31.60 -9.38 -11.65
C ASP A 12 -31.45 -8.02 -10.93
N LEU A 13 -30.35 -7.88 -10.18
CA LEU A 13 -30.01 -6.64 -9.46
C LEU A 13 -29.07 -5.74 -10.25
N THR A 14 -28.60 -6.17 -11.42
CA THR A 14 -27.78 -5.35 -12.34
C THR A 14 -28.64 -4.47 -13.23
N GLY A 15 -29.83 -4.93 -13.59
CA GLY A 15 -30.76 -4.23 -14.49
C GLY A 15 -30.32 -4.22 -15.96
N VAL A 16 -29.23 -4.94 -16.30
CA VAL A 16 -28.67 -5.01 -17.67
C VAL A 16 -28.77 -6.42 -18.28
N GLY A 17 -29.44 -7.36 -17.59
CA GLY A 17 -29.73 -8.69 -18.09
C GLY A 17 -28.48 -9.48 -18.47
N SER A 18 -28.46 -10.04 -19.69
CA SER A 18 -27.36 -10.86 -20.19
C SER A 18 -26.01 -10.13 -20.31
N ARG A 19 -25.98 -8.79 -20.21
CA ARG A 19 -24.76 -7.99 -20.27
C ARG A 19 -24.08 -7.82 -18.91
N ALA A 20 -24.67 -8.35 -17.84
CA ALA A 20 -24.11 -8.29 -16.49
C ALA A 20 -22.68 -8.85 -16.44
N GLY A 21 -21.76 -8.06 -15.89
CA GLY A 21 -20.33 -8.36 -15.76
C GLY A 21 -19.50 -8.13 -17.03
N GLN A 22 -20.12 -7.80 -18.17
CA GLN A 22 -19.47 -7.62 -19.47
C GLN A 22 -19.66 -6.22 -20.05
N LEU A 23 -20.53 -5.40 -19.47
CA LEU A 23 -20.83 -4.08 -19.98
C LEU A 23 -19.69 -3.11 -19.67
N GLU A 24 -18.92 -2.73 -20.68
CA GLU A 24 -17.98 -1.61 -20.61
C GLU A 24 -18.76 -0.30 -20.52
N VAL A 25 -18.64 0.39 -19.39
CA VAL A 25 -19.36 1.64 -19.12
C VAL A 25 -18.40 2.81 -19.22
N THR A 26 -18.74 3.84 -19.97
CA THR A 26 -17.92 5.08 -20.01
C THR A 26 -18.28 6.03 -18.87
N PRO A 27 -17.41 6.98 -18.46
CA PRO A 27 -17.79 8.03 -17.50
C PRO A 27 -19.01 8.85 -17.94
N ALA A 28 -19.21 9.05 -19.24
CA ALA A 28 -20.35 9.78 -19.78
C ALA A 28 -21.65 8.98 -19.63
N GLU A 29 -21.61 7.67 -19.89
CA GLU A 29 -22.74 6.77 -19.64
C GLU A 29 -23.01 6.64 -18.14
N LEU A 30 -21.98 6.45 -17.32
CA LEU A 30 -22.15 6.40 -15.87
C LEU A 30 -22.85 7.65 -15.32
N ALA A 31 -22.53 8.84 -15.87
CA ALA A 31 -23.15 10.10 -15.48
C ALA A 31 -24.65 10.21 -15.79
N THR A 32 -25.21 9.39 -16.69
CA THR A 32 -26.65 9.37 -16.96
C THR A 32 -27.44 8.61 -15.89
N HIS A 33 -26.80 7.69 -15.17
CA HIS A 33 -27.40 6.85 -14.12
C HIS A 33 -27.25 7.49 -12.74
N ASN A 34 -27.89 8.66 -12.57
CA ASN A 34 -27.69 9.55 -11.44
C ASN A 34 -28.92 9.76 -10.52
N LYS A 35 -29.95 8.91 -10.63
CA LYS A 35 -31.23 9.06 -9.90
C LYS A 35 -31.44 7.93 -8.89
N SER A 36 -32.25 8.14 -7.86
CA SER A 36 -32.54 7.08 -6.88
C SER A 36 -33.28 5.86 -7.47
N SER A 37 -33.97 6.04 -8.60
CA SER A 37 -34.59 4.96 -9.38
C SER A 37 -33.66 4.31 -10.41
N ASP A 38 -32.49 4.91 -10.65
CA ASP A 38 -31.50 4.51 -11.63
C ASP A 38 -30.11 5.00 -11.18
N ALA A 39 -29.58 4.29 -10.19
CA ALA A 39 -28.42 4.68 -9.41
C ALA A 39 -27.23 3.76 -9.71
N TRP A 40 -26.33 4.20 -10.57
CA TRP A 40 -25.07 3.49 -10.81
C TRP A 40 -23.91 4.26 -10.20
N MET A 41 -22.87 3.55 -9.80
CA MET A 41 -21.61 4.17 -9.38
C MET A 41 -20.43 3.29 -9.75
N ALA A 42 -19.27 3.91 -9.94
CA ALA A 42 -18.02 3.18 -10.08
C ALA A 42 -17.24 3.17 -8.77
N LEU A 43 -16.68 2.01 -8.44
CA LEU A 43 -15.78 1.80 -7.31
C LEU A 43 -14.58 0.98 -7.79
N ARG A 44 -13.39 1.56 -7.69
CA ARG A 44 -12.09 1.01 -8.14
C ARG A 44 -12.17 0.46 -9.58
N GLY A 45 -12.73 1.26 -10.49
CA GLY A 45 -12.86 0.91 -11.92
C GLY A 45 -13.97 -0.09 -12.25
N ARG A 46 -14.84 -0.45 -11.30
CA ARG A 46 -15.95 -1.39 -11.47
C ARG A 46 -17.28 -0.67 -11.30
N VAL A 47 -18.22 -0.85 -12.23
CA VAL A 47 -19.54 -0.21 -12.17
C VAL A 47 -20.57 -1.15 -11.56
N TYR A 48 -21.38 -0.60 -10.64
CA TYR A 48 -22.44 -1.32 -9.94
C TYR A 48 -23.77 -0.57 -10.06
N ASN A 49 -24.87 -1.32 -10.25
CA ASN A 49 -26.21 -0.80 -10.10
C ASN A 49 -26.63 -0.87 -8.63
N VAL A 50 -26.47 0.23 -7.90
CA VAL A 50 -26.77 0.30 -6.46
C VAL A 50 -28.24 0.66 -6.16
N THR A 51 -29.09 0.79 -7.18
CA THR A 51 -30.52 1.16 -7.04
C THR A 51 -31.24 0.31 -5.99
N ALA A 52 -31.10 -1.02 -6.08
CA ALA A 52 -31.74 -1.94 -5.14
C ALA A 52 -31.08 -1.93 -3.75
N TYR A 53 -29.82 -1.48 -3.65
CA TYR A 53 -29.05 -1.45 -2.41
C TYR A 53 -29.27 -0.17 -1.59
N LEU A 54 -29.74 0.93 -2.21
CA LEU A 54 -30.00 2.22 -1.55
C LEU A 54 -30.68 2.11 -0.18
N PRO A 55 -31.82 1.41 0.00
CA PRO A 55 -32.50 1.31 1.30
C PRO A 55 -31.78 0.41 2.33
N PHE A 56 -30.76 -0.34 1.89
CA PHE A 56 -29.96 -1.25 2.73
C PHE A 56 -28.60 -0.68 3.10
N HIS A 57 -28.23 0.48 2.56
CA HIS A 57 -26.98 1.13 2.90
C HIS A 57 -27.00 1.60 4.37
N PRO A 58 -26.05 1.15 5.23
CA PRO A 58 -26.06 1.48 6.65
C PRO A 58 -25.96 2.98 6.96
N GLY A 59 -25.30 3.76 6.10
CA GLY A 59 -25.24 5.23 6.19
C GLY A 59 -26.48 5.95 5.64
N GLY A 60 -27.49 5.21 5.18
CA GLY A 60 -28.69 5.73 4.55
C GLY A 60 -28.57 5.95 3.04
N PRO A 61 -29.70 5.99 2.30
CA PRO A 61 -29.71 6.22 0.85
C PRO A 61 -29.04 7.54 0.44
N GLU A 62 -29.20 8.60 1.24
CA GLU A 62 -28.67 9.94 0.94
C GLU A 62 -27.14 9.95 0.83
N GLU A 63 -26.46 9.24 1.73
CA GLU A 63 -25.00 9.12 1.70
C GLU A 63 -24.51 8.33 0.48
N LEU A 64 -25.21 7.25 0.12
CA LEU A 64 -24.85 6.47 -1.07
C LEU A 64 -25.09 7.25 -2.37
N MET A 65 -26.18 8.04 -2.41
CA MET A 65 -26.52 8.89 -3.55
C MET A 65 -25.45 9.95 -3.86
N LYS A 66 -24.62 10.35 -2.88
CA LYS A 66 -23.48 11.25 -3.15
C LYS A 66 -22.48 10.64 -4.13
N GLY A 67 -22.35 9.31 -4.22
CA GLY A 67 -21.46 8.64 -5.16
C GLY A 67 -22.11 8.27 -6.50
N VAL A 68 -23.43 8.38 -6.60
CA VAL A 68 -24.21 7.91 -7.76
C VAL A 68 -23.97 8.83 -8.98
N GLY A 69 -23.92 8.24 -10.17
CA GLY A 69 -23.61 8.91 -11.43
C GLY A 69 -22.12 9.21 -11.66
N ARG A 70 -21.21 8.68 -10.84
CA ARG A 70 -19.78 8.99 -10.96
C ARG A 70 -18.88 7.88 -10.43
N ASP A 71 -17.58 8.04 -10.65
CA ASP A 71 -16.57 7.31 -9.91
C ASP A 71 -16.55 7.80 -8.46
N ALA A 72 -17.13 6.97 -7.60
CA ALA A 72 -17.28 7.20 -6.18
C ALA A 72 -16.11 6.63 -5.38
N THR A 73 -15.05 6.13 -6.03
CA THR A 73 -13.92 5.47 -5.34
C THR A 73 -13.38 6.35 -4.22
N ASN A 74 -13.07 7.62 -4.49
CA ASN A 74 -12.52 8.51 -3.46
C ASN A 74 -13.49 8.72 -2.28
N LEU A 75 -14.79 8.86 -2.56
CA LEU A 75 -15.82 9.03 -1.53
C LEU A 75 -15.96 7.75 -0.69
N PHE A 76 -15.92 6.59 -1.34
CA PHE A 76 -15.97 5.30 -0.68
C PHE A 76 -14.72 5.04 0.17
N GLU A 77 -13.53 5.37 -0.33
CA GLU A 77 -12.26 5.25 0.42
C GLU A 77 -12.20 6.19 1.62
N GLU A 78 -12.89 7.33 1.58
CA GLU A 78 -12.95 8.27 2.69
C GLU A 78 -13.82 7.74 3.84
N VAL A 79 -14.96 7.14 3.51
CA VAL A 79 -15.98 6.77 4.50
C VAL A 79 -15.96 5.28 4.87
N HIS A 80 -15.68 4.40 3.91
CA HIS A 80 -15.82 2.94 4.04
C HIS A 80 -14.62 2.12 3.49
N PRO A 81 -13.35 2.52 3.69
CA PRO A 81 -12.19 1.89 3.02
C PRO A 81 -12.02 0.39 3.28
N TRP A 82 -12.59 -0.12 4.38
CA TRP A 82 -12.48 -1.51 4.83
C TRP A 82 -13.72 -2.35 4.54
N VAL A 83 -14.78 -1.73 4.00
CA VAL A 83 -16.02 -2.45 3.67
C VAL A 83 -15.76 -3.28 2.42
N ASN A 84 -16.03 -4.58 2.51
CA ASN A 84 -15.99 -5.48 1.36
C ASN A 84 -17.22 -5.25 0.46
N TYR A 85 -17.23 -4.10 -0.23
CA TYR A 85 -18.30 -3.74 -1.14
C TYR A 85 -18.42 -4.74 -2.30
N GLU A 86 -17.33 -5.41 -2.70
CA GLU A 86 -17.38 -6.42 -3.75
C GLU A 86 -18.26 -7.61 -3.35
N SER A 87 -18.19 -8.05 -2.09
CA SER A 87 -19.08 -9.11 -1.58
C SER A 87 -20.52 -8.62 -1.41
N ILE A 88 -20.71 -7.38 -0.98
CA ILE A 88 -22.04 -6.81 -0.72
C ILE A 88 -22.77 -6.54 -2.05
N LEU A 89 -22.07 -5.95 -3.01
CA LEU A 89 -22.59 -5.50 -4.31
C LEU A 89 -22.31 -6.50 -5.44
N GLN A 90 -21.85 -7.72 -5.13
CA GLN A 90 -21.48 -8.72 -6.13
C GLN A 90 -22.59 -8.94 -7.18
N LYS A 91 -23.85 -8.98 -6.72
CA LYS A 91 -25.04 -9.19 -7.57
C LYS A 91 -25.48 -7.94 -8.33
N CYS A 92 -24.90 -6.79 -8.02
CA CYS A 92 -25.15 -5.50 -8.67
C CYS A 92 -24.10 -5.16 -9.73
N TYR A 93 -23.08 -6.01 -9.94
CA TYR A 93 -21.96 -5.71 -10.82
C TYR A 93 -22.35 -5.68 -12.30
N ILE A 94 -22.10 -4.54 -12.95
CA ILE A 94 -22.45 -4.28 -14.35
C ILE A 94 -21.29 -4.61 -15.28
N GLY A 95 -20.08 -4.15 -14.95
CA GLY A 95 -18.89 -4.32 -15.79
C GLY A 95 -17.83 -3.24 -15.50
N PRO A 96 -16.74 -3.19 -16.28
CA PRO A 96 -15.63 -2.26 -16.05
C PRO A 96 -15.98 -0.83 -16.47
N LEU A 97 -15.43 0.15 -15.75
CA LEU A 97 -15.42 1.56 -16.17
C LEU A 97 -14.28 1.77 -17.18
N VAL A 98 -14.59 2.12 -18.42
CA VAL A 98 -13.62 2.33 -19.49
C VAL A 98 -13.49 3.81 -19.85
N SER A 99 -12.26 4.31 -19.99
CA SER A 99 -12.02 5.64 -20.54
C SER A 99 -12.46 5.64 -22.01
N ALA A 100 -13.42 6.50 -22.37
CA ALA A 100 -13.93 6.63 -23.72
C ALA A 100 -12.77 6.84 -24.72
N SER A 101 -12.41 5.79 -25.45
CA SER A 101 -11.65 5.91 -26.69
C SER A 101 -12.69 5.97 -27.80
N PRO A 102 -12.88 7.10 -28.49
CA PRO A 102 -13.70 7.08 -29.68
C PRO A 102 -13.02 6.13 -30.68
N SER A 103 -13.77 5.15 -31.17
CA SER A 103 -13.39 4.36 -32.33
C SER A 103 -13.28 5.32 -33.53
N VAL A 104 -12.06 5.80 -33.79
CA VAL A 104 -11.78 6.62 -34.96
C VAL A 104 -11.57 5.68 -36.16
N ASP A 105 -12.54 5.66 -37.07
CA ASP A 105 -12.35 5.09 -38.39
C ASP A 105 -11.40 6.01 -39.20
N VAL A 106 -10.19 5.52 -39.39
CA VAL A 106 -9.04 6.22 -40.01
C VAL A 106 -9.35 6.70 -41.44
N LYS A 107 -10.42 6.22 -42.07
CA LYS A 107 -10.81 6.60 -43.44
C LYS A 107 -11.56 7.92 -43.56
N GLN A 108 -12.12 8.48 -42.47
CA GLN A 108 -12.85 9.76 -42.54
C GLN A 108 -11.96 11.00 -42.35
N LEU A 109 -10.70 10.84 -41.96
CA LEU A 109 -9.75 11.94 -41.73
C LEU A 109 -9.21 12.60 -43.00
N PHE A 110 -9.47 12.05 -44.19
CA PHE A 110 -8.91 12.55 -45.46
C PHE A 110 -9.88 13.34 -46.36
N ASN A 111 -11.13 13.56 -45.95
CA ASN A 111 -12.08 14.29 -46.80
C ASN A 111 -12.68 15.52 -46.11
N SER A 112 -12.10 16.68 -46.46
CA SER A 112 -12.80 17.95 -46.70
C SER A 112 -13.19 18.85 -45.51
N SER A 113 -12.30 19.81 -45.24
CA SER A 113 -12.51 21.27 -45.16
C SER A 113 -13.92 21.86 -44.97
N LYS A 114 -14.14 22.60 -43.87
CA LYS A 114 -14.51 24.05 -43.77
C LYS A 114 -15.11 24.43 -42.39
N THR A 115 -14.74 25.62 -41.90
CA THR A 115 -15.15 26.34 -40.67
C THR A 115 -16.51 27.09 -40.82
N PRO A 116 -16.99 27.92 -39.85
CA PRO A 116 -17.63 27.60 -38.54
C PRO A 116 -18.95 28.39 -38.31
N GLU A 117 -19.78 28.13 -37.26
CA GLU A 117 -20.64 29.18 -36.62
C GLU A 117 -21.41 28.75 -35.33
N ASN A 118 -21.07 29.42 -34.20
CA ASN A 118 -21.88 30.23 -33.26
C ASN A 118 -23.28 29.81 -32.67
N LYS A 119 -23.39 29.68 -31.33
CA LYS A 119 -24.22 30.49 -30.36
C LYS A 119 -24.63 29.76 -29.05
N LYS A 120 -24.76 30.54 -27.96
CA LYS A 120 -25.05 30.20 -26.53
C LYS A 120 -26.59 30.20 -26.18
N PRO A 121 -27.04 30.36 -24.90
CA PRO A 121 -27.51 29.36 -23.90
C PRO A 121 -28.97 29.64 -23.44
N VAL A 122 -29.44 29.10 -22.28
CA VAL A 122 -30.61 29.50 -21.38
C VAL A 122 -31.19 28.21 -20.72
N ASP A 123 -31.74 28.10 -19.50
CA ASP A 123 -31.82 28.87 -18.24
C ASP A 123 -32.29 27.92 -17.10
N VAL A 124 -32.15 28.41 -15.87
CA VAL A 124 -32.53 27.87 -14.55
C VAL A 124 -34.04 27.95 -14.30
N GLN A 125 -34.61 27.03 -13.50
CA GLN A 125 -35.68 27.38 -12.55
C GLN A 125 -35.80 26.38 -11.37
N ALA A 126 -36.06 26.97 -10.20
CA ALA A 126 -36.13 26.37 -8.87
C ALA A 126 -37.58 26.14 -8.41
N SER A 127 -37.79 25.26 -7.43
CA SER A 127 -38.92 25.38 -6.51
C SER A 127 -38.67 24.69 -5.16
N ASN A 128 -39.08 25.40 -4.10
CA ASN A 128 -39.07 25.04 -2.68
C ASN A 128 -40.31 24.23 -2.29
N SER A 129 -40.21 23.36 -1.28
CA SER A 129 -41.22 23.29 -0.20
C SER A 129 -40.65 22.63 1.07
N LYS A 130 -41.17 23.07 2.22
CA LYS A 130 -40.74 22.74 3.59
C LYS A 130 -41.78 21.85 4.30
N ASN A 131 -41.31 21.21 5.38
CA ASN A 131 -42.00 20.70 6.60
C ASN A 131 -42.36 19.20 6.62
N PRO A 132 -42.55 18.58 7.82
CA PRO A 132 -41.64 18.47 8.97
C PRO A 132 -41.47 17.00 9.44
N VAL A 133 -40.46 16.75 10.29
CA VAL A 133 -40.04 15.42 10.80
C VAL A 133 -40.86 15.03 12.05
N PRO A 134 -41.29 13.75 12.20
CA PRO A 134 -41.65 13.18 13.51
C PRO A 134 -40.48 12.37 14.10
N GLU A 135 -40.17 12.62 15.38
CA GLU A 135 -39.29 11.81 16.22
C GLU A 135 -39.87 10.41 16.48
N ILE A 136 -39.06 9.36 16.30
CA ILE A 136 -39.33 8.01 16.83
C ILE A 136 -38.02 7.45 17.43
N GLU A 137 -38.19 6.88 18.61
CA GLU A 137 -37.21 6.46 19.62
C GLU A 137 -36.17 5.43 19.17
N ILE A 138 -34.94 5.59 19.68
CA ILE A 138 -33.80 4.69 19.48
C ILE A 138 -33.98 3.42 20.31
N ALA A 139 -34.20 2.27 19.67
CA ALA A 139 -34.07 0.96 20.29
C ALA A 139 -32.58 0.64 20.53
N GLY A 140 -32.24 0.25 21.76
CA GLY A 140 -30.87 0.09 22.26
C GLY A 140 -30.01 -0.98 21.58
N PRO A 141 -28.70 -0.99 21.89
CA PRO A 141 -27.73 -1.87 21.24
C PRO A 141 -28.01 -3.35 21.54
N SER A 142 -28.02 -4.16 20.50
CA SER A 142 -28.02 -5.62 20.61
C SER A 142 -26.69 -6.11 21.21
N PRO A 143 -26.68 -7.20 22.00
CA PRO A 143 -25.49 -7.61 22.74
C PRO A 143 -24.34 -7.99 21.81
N GLU A 144 -23.15 -7.48 22.14
CA GLU A 144 -21.88 -7.85 21.52
C GLU A 144 -21.69 -9.37 21.62
N LYS A 145 -21.47 -10.04 20.48
CA LYS A 145 -21.00 -11.43 20.48
C LYS A 145 -19.63 -11.44 21.16
N GLU A 146 -19.50 -12.20 22.24
CA GLU A 146 -18.22 -12.44 22.91
C GLU A 146 -17.21 -12.97 21.87
N GLU A 147 -16.20 -12.16 21.55
CA GLU A 147 -15.08 -12.57 20.70
C GLU A 147 -14.28 -13.67 21.42
N GLU A 148 -13.93 -14.75 20.72
CA GLU A 148 -13.05 -15.78 21.27
C GLU A 148 -11.76 -15.17 21.85
N PRO A 149 -11.23 -15.72 22.97
CA PRO A 149 -10.07 -15.17 23.64
C PRO A 149 -8.86 -15.14 22.71
N VAL A 150 -8.39 -13.93 22.42
CA VAL A 150 -7.27 -13.68 21.51
C VAL A 150 -5.96 -14.10 22.16
N ALA A 151 -5.24 -15.01 21.54
CA ALA A 151 -3.90 -15.39 21.98
C ALA A 151 -2.95 -14.16 21.94
N LEU A 152 -2.40 -13.80 23.10
CA LEU A 152 -1.40 -12.74 23.22
C LEU A 152 -0.04 -13.20 22.64
N PRO A 153 0.82 -12.26 22.19
CA PRO A 153 2.14 -12.61 21.70
C PRO A 153 2.94 -13.30 22.80
N LYS A 154 3.56 -14.44 22.48
CA LYS A 154 4.43 -15.13 23.44
C LYS A 154 5.60 -14.21 23.79
N PHE A 155 6.06 -14.31 25.03
CA PHE A 155 7.16 -13.53 25.57
C PHE A 155 8.27 -14.43 26.09
N ASP A 156 9.52 -14.01 25.90
CA ASP A 156 10.70 -14.62 26.49
C ASP A 156 11.78 -13.56 26.75
N TRP A 157 12.82 -13.88 27.51
CA TRP A 157 13.92 -12.95 27.76
C TRP A 157 15.22 -13.70 28.02
N ILE A 158 16.34 -13.07 27.66
CA ILE A 158 17.68 -13.52 28.02
C ILE A 158 18.48 -12.34 28.54
N GLN A 159 19.57 -12.63 29.25
CA GLN A 159 20.49 -11.61 29.71
C GLN A 159 21.93 -12.06 29.59
N LYS A 160 22.81 -11.07 29.49
CA LYS A 160 24.25 -11.17 29.71
C LYS A 160 24.63 -10.28 30.88
N MET A 161 25.94 -10.16 31.15
CA MET A 161 26.47 -9.30 32.20
C MET A 161 25.96 -7.86 32.05
N ASN A 162 26.04 -7.31 30.83
CA ASN A 162 25.78 -5.90 30.53
C ASN A 162 24.53 -5.67 29.69
N ASP A 163 23.85 -6.73 29.24
CA ASP A 163 22.74 -6.65 28.31
C ASP A 163 21.54 -7.45 28.81
N ILE A 164 20.34 -7.00 28.46
CA ILE A 164 19.10 -7.77 28.59
C ILE A 164 18.32 -7.65 27.29
N SER A 165 17.87 -8.77 26.74
CA SER A 165 17.02 -8.82 25.56
C SER A 165 15.70 -9.44 25.94
N VAL A 166 14.60 -8.77 25.57
CA VAL A 166 13.26 -9.33 25.64
C VAL A 166 12.78 -9.67 24.23
N PHE A 167 11.98 -10.72 24.14
CA PHE A 167 11.49 -11.25 22.88
C PHE A 167 9.97 -11.32 22.88
N PHE A 168 9.38 -10.92 21.75
CA PHE A 168 7.98 -11.13 21.45
C PHE A 168 7.89 -11.98 20.18
N TYR A 169 6.93 -12.91 20.15
CA TYR A 169 6.73 -13.79 19.00
C TYR A 169 5.34 -13.57 18.41
N THR A 170 5.32 -13.08 17.17
CA THR A 170 4.12 -13.10 16.32
C THR A 170 4.05 -14.43 15.58
N PRO A 171 2.93 -14.74 14.89
CA PRO A 171 2.97 -15.77 13.86
C PRO A 171 4.08 -15.49 12.83
N PRO A 172 4.72 -16.53 12.26
CA PRO A 172 5.63 -16.37 11.13
C PRO A 172 4.97 -15.57 10.01
N LEU A 173 5.74 -14.72 9.33
CA LEU A 173 5.28 -13.93 8.18
C LEU A 173 4.09 -12.99 8.48
N ALA A 174 3.82 -12.65 9.75
CA ALA A 174 2.72 -11.77 10.14
C ALA A 174 2.89 -10.30 9.72
N ASN A 175 4.08 -9.91 9.26
CA ASN A 175 4.43 -8.55 8.84
C ASN A 175 4.03 -7.44 9.84
N PRO A 176 4.47 -7.52 11.11
CA PRO A 176 3.99 -6.60 12.13
C PRO A 176 4.57 -5.18 11.97
N LEU A 177 3.76 -4.18 12.29
CA LEU A 177 4.28 -2.87 12.72
C LEU A 177 4.77 -3.03 14.16
N VAL A 178 5.98 -2.55 14.43
CA VAL A 178 6.53 -2.50 15.78
C VAL A 178 6.80 -1.04 16.15
N GLU A 179 6.21 -0.58 17.25
CA GLU A 179 6.50 0.72 17.86
C GLU A 179 7.03 0.51 19.28
N VAL A 180 8.14 1.14 19.63
CA VAL A 180 8.74 1.04 20.97
C VAL A 180 9.06 2.43 21.50
N HIS A 181 8.57 2.74 22.69
CA HIS A 181 8.89 4.00 23.38
C HIS A 181 8.98 3.78 24.89
N ARG A 182 9.57 4.75 25.57
CA ARG A 182 9.71 4.73 27.03
C ARG A 182 9.06 5.98 27.62
N VAL A 183 8.18 5.78 28.59
CA VAL A 183 7.60 6.84 29.42
C VAL A 183 8.00 6.52 30.85
N ASP A 184 8.78 7.41 31.46
CA ASP A 184 9.42 7.19 32.76
C ASP A 184 10.20 5.85 32.79
N ASP A 185 9.79 4.92 33.65
CA ASP A 185 10.40 3.59 33.78
C ASP A 185 9.64 2.49 33.03
N VAL A 186 8.57 2.84 32.32
CA VAL A 186 7.76 1.88 31.55
C VAL A 186 8.20 1.90 30.09
N VAL A 187 8.60 0.73 29.59
CA VAL A 187 8.84 0.49 28.17
C VAL A 187 7.56 -0.05 27.55
N HIS A 188 7.05 0.66 26.55
CA HIS A 188 5.88 0.28 25.78
C HIS A 188 6.31 -0.32 24.44
N VAL A 189 5.95 -1.58 24.20
CA VAL A 189 6.13 -2.28 22.91
C VAL A 189 4.75 -2.55 22.31
N THR A 190 4.42 -1.84 21.23
CA THR A 190 3.16 -1.99 20.50
C THR A 190 3.41 -2.79 19.22
N LEU A 191 2.66 -3.88 19.07
CA LEU A 191 2.69 -4.74 17.87
C LEU A 191 1.35 -4.63 17.14
N CYS A 192 1.36 -4.30 15.86
CA CYS A 192 0.14 -4.31 15.04
C CYS A 192 0.26 -5.32 13.89
N TYR A 193 -0.59 -6.35 13.90
CA TYR A 193 -0.70 -7.37 12.86
C TYR A 193 -2.08 -8.04 12.95
N SER A 194 -2.52 -8.71 11.89
CA SER A 194 -3.81 -9.43 11.84
C SER A 194 -5.01 -8.57 12.32
N ASN A 195 -5.03 -7.29 11.94
CA ASN A 195 -6.05 -6.31 12.34
C ASN A 195 -6.21 -6.14 13.87
N ARG A 196 -5.15 -6.41 14.63
CA ARG A 196 -5.12 -6.22 16.09
C ARG A 196 -3.90 -5.40 16.50
N THR A 197 -4.05 -4.75 17.64
CA THR A 197 -2.97 -4.07 18.34
C THR A 197 -2.73 -4.78 19.67
N PHE A 198 -1.48 -5.18 19.89
CA PHE A 198 -1.03 -5.80 21.14
C PHE A 198 -0.12 -4.82 21.86
N ASN A 199 -0.51 -4.40 23.06
CA ASN A 199 0.28 -3.50 23.89
C ASN A 199 0.99 -4.31 24.96
N ASN A 200 2.28 -4.09 25.09
CA ASN A 200 3.14 -4.77 26.05
C ASN A 200 3.85 -3.69 26.88
N GLU A 201 3.54 -3.62 28.17
CA GLU A 201 4.09 -2.66 29.11
C GLU A 201 5.10 -3.39 30.00
N LEU A 202 6.36 -2.99 29.92
CA LEU A 202 7.48 -3.64 30.58
C LEU A 202 8.12 -2.69 31.57
N VAL A 203 8.21 -3.11 32.82
CA VAL A 203 8.96 -2.43 33.88
C VAL A 203 10.10 -3.34 34.29
N PHE A 204 11.34 -2.95 34.00
CA PHE A 204 12.51 -3.75 34.34
C PHE A 204 12.79 -3.72 35.84
N SER A 205 13.33 -4.82 36.38
CA SER A 205 13.67 -4.93 37.80
C SER A 205 14.82 -3.99 38.23
N LYS A 206 15.62 -3.53 37.26
CA LYS A 206 16.72 -2.57 37.44
C LYS A 206 16.85 -1.67 36.20
N GLY A 207 17.63 -0.61 36.31
CA GLY A 207 17.76 0.40 35.25
C GLY A 207 18.41 -0.11 33.95
N THR A 208 17.82 0.28 32.83
CA THR A 208 18.33 0.09 31.46
C THR A 208 18.60 1.43 30.78
N GLU A 209 19.58 1.45 29.87
CA GLU A 209 19.84 2.59 28.99
C GLU A 209 18.75 2.68 27.89
N TRP A 210 18.56 3.89 27.35
CA TRP A 210 17.64 4.19 26.26
C TRP A 210 18.35 5.04 25.19
N PRO A 211 18.07 4.86 23.88
CA PRO A 211 17.13 3.92 23.28
C PRO A 211 17.59 2.47 23.30
N CYS A 212 16.63 1.55 23.22
CA CYS A 212 16.91 0.15 23.00
C CYS A 212 17.13 -0.16 21.51
N VAL A 213 17.54 -1.39 21.26
CA VAL A 213 17.79 -1.95 19.94
C VAL A 213 16.67 -2.91 19.58
N VAL A 214 15.77 -2.53 18.66
CA VAL A 214 14.73 -3.45 18.16
C VAL A 214 15.19 -4.15 16.89
N LYS A 215 15.03 -5.47 16.84
CA LYS A 215 15.26 -6.30 15.65
C LYS A 215 14.02 -7.14 15.37
N VAL A 216 13.64 -7.25 14.11
CA VAL A 216 12.50 -8.06 13.68
C VAL A 216 12.97 -9.06 12.65
N ASN A 217 12.70 -10.34 12.88
CA ASN A 217 12.78 -11.36 11.86
C ASN A 217 11.37 -11.60 11.33
N PHE A 218 11.08 -11.03 10.16
CA PHE A 218 9.77 -11.13 9.52
C PHE A 218 9.42 -12.56 9.07
N GLU A 219 10.43 -13.40 8.79
CA GLU A 219 10.20 -14.80 8.40
C GLU A 219 9.73 -15.63 9.59
N THR A 220 10.36 -15.49 10.76
CA THR A 220 10.02 -16.28 11.96
C THR A 220 9.00 -15.62 12.89
N GLY A 221 8.73 -14.32 12.73
CA GLY A 221 7.89 -13.55 13.63
C GLY A 221 8.57 -13.17 14.96
N LYS A 222 9.90 -13.41 15.09
CA LYS A 222 10.65 -13.07 16.30
C LYS A 222 11.01 -11.59 16.32
N ILE A 223 10.64 -10.91 17.40
CA ILE A 223 10.97 -9.52 17.67
C ILE A 223 11.86 -9.48 18.92
N GLU A 224 13.04 -8.89 18.82
CA GLU A 224 13.98 -8.67 19.94
C GLU A 224 14.00 -7.18 20.28
N CYS A 225 13.79 -6.82 21.55
CA CYS A 225 14.16 -5.51 22.08
C CYS A 225 15.35 -5.70 23.03
N ALA A 226 16.54 -5.28 22.60
CA ALA A 226 17.79 -5.43 23.35
C ALA A 226 18.19 -4.12 24.03
N PHE A 227 18.48 -4.20 25.32
CA PHE A 227 18.80 -3.07 26.19
C PHE A 227 20.17 -3.28 26.81
N LYS A 228 20.93 -2.19 26.96
CA LYS A 228 22.09 -2.17 27.85
C LYS A 228 21.63 -1.93 29.28
N LYS A 229 22.23 -2.63 30.22
CA LYS A 229 22.00 -2.46 31.65
C LYS A 229 22.83 -1.27 32.13
N THR A 230 22.24 -0.42 32.96
CA THR A 230 22.97 0.70 33.59
C THR A 230 24.09 0.24 34.52
N LYS A 231 24.00 -0.98 35.04
CA LYS A 231 25.03 -1.65 35.84
C LYS A 231 25.19 -3.09 35.39
N GLY A 232 26.43 -3.53 35.22
CA GLY A 232 26.75 -4.91 34.84
C GLY A 232 26.52 -5.87 36.00
N ASN A 233 25.40 -6.57 36.00
CA ASN A 233 25.05 -7.61 36.99
C ASN A 233 24.06 -8.62 36.38
N VAL A 234 24.09 -9.87 36.82
CA VAL A 234 23.01 -10.83 36.50
C VAL A 234 21.79 -10.50 37.37
N TRP A 235 20.61 -10.50 36.76
CA TRP A 235 19.34 -10.16 37.42
C TRP A 235 18.62 -11.46 37.77
N SER A 236 18.00 -11.54 38.94
CA SER A 236 17.21 -12.72 39.33
C SER A 236 15.93 -12.86 38.51
N ASN A 237 15.36 -11.74 38.05
CA ASN A 237 14.23 -11.68 37.11
C ASN A 237 14.36 -10.44 36.21
N TYR A 238 13.65 -10.43 35.08
CA TYR A 238 13.64 -9.28 34.17
C TYR A 238 12.85 -8.09 34.74
N GLY A 239 11.80 -8.33 35.51
CA GLY A 239 10.84 -7.32 35.97
C GLY A 239 9.40 -7.81 35.80
N VAL A 240 8.51 -6.89 35.44
CA VAL A 240 7.08 -7.14 35.25
C VAL A 240 6.68 -6.81 33.82
N LEU A 241 5.92 -7.72 33.18
CA LEU A 241 5.28 -7.51 31.90
C LEU A 241 3.76 -7.53 32.06
N LYS A 242 3.09 -6.52 31.53
CA LYS A 242 1.63 -6.50 31.35
C LYS A 242 1.31 -6.49 29.86
N GLN A 243 0.44 -7.39 29.44
CA GLN A 243 0.02 -7.51 28.04
C GLN A 243 -1.48 -7.25 27.92
N SER A 244 -1.86 -6.58 26.84
CA SER A 244 -3.26 -6.41 26.44
C SER A 244 -3.38 -6.45 24.93
N SER A 245 -4.57 -6.78 24.45
CA SER A 245 -4.90 -6.69 23.03
C SER A 245 -6.16 -5.86 22.85
N LYS A 246 -6.26 -5.22 21.69
CA LYS A 246 -7.49 -4.60 21.21
C LYS A 246 -7.59 -4.80 19.72
N LEU A 247 -8.82 -4.80 19.19
CA LEU A 247 -9.01 -4.69 17.76
C LEU A 247 -8.28 -3.42 17.29
N ALA A 248 -7.55 -3.51 16.18
CA ALA A 248 -6.96 -2.31 15.62
C ALA A 248 -8.14 -1.38 15.27
N GLY A 249 -8.21 -0.24 15.96
CA GLY A 249 -9.20 0.79 15.61
C GLY A 249 -9.00 1.18 14.15
N SER A 250 -10.06 1.69 13.50
CA SER A 250 -9.88 2.27 12.17
C SER A 250 -8.72 3.27 12.25
N PHE A 251 -7.74 3.15 11.35
CA PHE A 251 -6.69 4.16 11.23
C PHE A 251 -7.36 5.45 10.79
N SER A 252 -7.86 6.21 11.75
CA SER A 252 -8.51 7.47 11.49
C SER A 252 -7.49 8.40 10.83
N ALA A 253 -7.87 9.04 9.73
CA ALA A 253 -7.13 10.14 9.12
C ALA A 253 -6.81 11.29 10.11
N LYS A 254 -7.38 11.26 11.33
CA LYS A 254 -7.11 12.19 12.42
C LYS A 254 -5.79 11.95 13.16
N ASN A 255 -5.18 10.77 13.09
CA ASN A 255 -3.91 10.50 13.79
C ASN A 255 -2.70 10.82 12.90
N LYS A 256 -2.42 12.12 12.73
CA LYS A 256 -1.23 12.63 12.06
C LYS A 256 -0.05 12.64 13.03
N ILE A 257 1.06 12.03 12.63
CA ILE A 257 2.32 11.98 13.38
C ILE A 257 3.28 12.98 12.74
N GLY A 258 3.88 13.85 13.54
CA GLY A 258 4.90 14.78 13.08
C GLY A 258 6.23 14.09 12.84
N TYR A 259 6.88 14.43 11.72
CA TYR A 259 8.24 14.02 11.43
C TYR A 259 9.07 15.23 11.02
N VAL A 260 10.15 15.49 11.74
CA VAL A 260 11.11 16.52 11.38
C VAL A 260 11.99 16.04 10.21
N VAL A 261 12.18 16.88 9.20
CA VAL A 261 13.17 16.63 8.15
C VAL A 261 14.56 16.79 8.76
N THR A 262 15.28 15.68 8.93
CA THR A 262 16.62 15.69 9.52
C THR A 262 17.71 15.81 8.46
N ASN A 263 17.45 15.29 7.26
CA ASN A 263 18.36 15.32 6.12
C ASN A 263 17.62 15.20 4.79
N LYS A 264 18.22 15.72 3.72
CA LYS A 264 17.74 15.59 2.34
C LYS A 264 18.93 15.45 1.40
N MET A 265 18.95 14.39 0.59
CA MET A 265 20.01 14.15 -0.39
C MET A 265 19.47 13.75 -1.76
N PRO A 266 20.04 14.26 -2.87
CA PRO A 266 19.70 13.78 -4.21
C PRO A 266 20.26 12.36 -4.40
N VAL A 267 19.44 11.45 -4.94
CA VAL A 267 19.84 10.06 -5.27
C VAL A 267 19.77 9.77 -6.77
N SER A 268 19.22 10.71 -7.53
CA SER A 268 19.35 10.85 -8.98
C SER A 268 19.07 12.32 -9.35
N SER A 269 19.06 12.66 -10.64
CA SER A 269 18.78 14.03 -11.09
C SER A 269 17.39 14.57 -10.72
N ASN A 270 16.42 13.70 -10.41
CA ASN A 270 15.05 14.10 -10.06
C ASN A 270 14.44 13.31 -8.89
N VAL A 271 15.24 12.53 -8.17
CA VAL A 271 14.81 11.76 -7.01
C VAL A 271 15.61 12.18 -5.79
N PHE A 272 14.91 12.42 -4.69
CA PHE A 272 15.48 12.83 -3.42
C PHE A 272 15.18 11.77 -2.36
N LEU A 273 16.17 11.48 -1.51
CA LEU A 273 15.97 10.80 -0.25
C LEU A 273 15.72 11.84 0.83
N ILE A 274 14.60 11.70 1.52
CA ILE A 274 14.20 12.53 2.66
C ILE A 274 14.30 11.68 3.92
N GLU A 275 15.13 12.10 4.85
CA GLU A 275 15.27 11.51 6.17
C GLU A 275 14.35 12.25 7.14
N LEU A 276 13.50 11.50 7.84
CA LEU A 276 12.43 12.00 8.67
C LEU A 276 12.56 11.44 10.08
N GLY A 277 12.90 12.28 11.06
CA GLY A 277 12.93 11.91 12.48
C GLY A 277 11.57 12.11 13.13
N ARG A 278 11.05 11.10 13.82
CA ARG A 278 9.73 11.16 14.46
C ARG A 278 9.77 12.06 15.70
N VAL A 279 8.86 13.03 15.78
CA VAL A 279 8.92 14.08 16.83
C VAL A 279 8.62 13.56 18.24
N ASP A 280 7.92 12.44 18.35
CA ASP A 280 7.55 11.79 19.63
C ASP A 280 8.65 10.83 20.15
N GLY A 281 9.76 10.67 19.42
CA GLY A 281 10.88 9.79 19.80
C GLY A 281 10.55 8.28 19.79
N VAL A 282 9.39 7.88 19.26
CA VAL A 282 8.99 6.47 19.17
C VAL A 282 9.86 5.75 18.13
N LEU A 283 10.53 4.69 18.57
CA LEU A 283 11.25 3.78 17.67
C LEU A 283 10.23 3.01 16.83
N ILE A 284 10.46 2.91 15.52
CA ILE A 284 9.54 2.23 14.61
C ILE A 284 10.27 1.19 13.76
N VAL A 285 9.62 0.05 13.56
CA VAL A 285 9.93 -0.90 12.49
C VAL A 285 8.74 -0.96 11.55
N MET A 286 8.96 -0.50 10.34
CA MET A 286 7.95 -0.48 9.29
C MET A 286 7.65 -1.90 8.80
N PRO A 287 6.38 -2.29 8.66
CA PRO A 287 6.03 -3.49 7.92
C PRO A 287 6.53 -3.42 6.48
N ILE A 288 6.93 -4.57 5.95
CA ILE A 288 7.45 -4.70 4.58
C ILE A 288 6.36 -4.28 3.59
N ALA A 289 6.75 -3.44 2.62
CA ALA A 289 5.91 -2.92 1.53
C ALA A 289 4.65 -2.13 1.94
N ASN A 290 4.50 -1.77 3.22
CA ASN A 290 3.43 -0.87 3.65
C ASN A 290 3.77 0.59 3.29
N HIS A 291 2.73 1.41 3.17
CA HIS A 291 2.87 2.82 2.85
C HIS A 291 2.32 3.70 3.96
N VAL A 292 2.83 4.92 4.04
CA VAL A 292 2.32 5.99 4.89
C VAL A 292 1.69 7.06 4.00
N ARG A 293 0.67 7.74 4.50
CA ARG A 293 0.10 8.91 3.83
C ARG A 293 0.79 10.15 4.37
N VAL A 294 1.35 10.94 3.46
CA VAL A 294 1.86 12.29 3.79
C VAL A 294 0.71 13.26 3.60
N PHE A 295 0.56 14.18 4.54
CA PHE A 295 -0.44 15.25 4.52
C PHE A 295 0.25 16.59 4.30
N ALA A 296 -0.31 17.38 3.40
CA ALA A 296 0.05 18.77 3.18
C ALA A 296 -1.17 19.62 3.49
N GLU A 297 -1.04 20.46 4.52
CA GLU A 297 -2.03 21.46 4.89
C GLU A 297 -1.55 22.79 4.31
N THR A 298 -2.26 23.29 3.30
CA THR A 298 -1.95 24.58 2.69
C THR A 298 -3.15 25.51 2.83
N LYS A 299 -2.93 26.83 2.77
CA LYS A 299 -4.01 27.84 2.93
C LYS A 299 -5.18 27.62 1.98
N ASP A 300 -4.93 27.05 0.80
CA ASP A 300 -5.91 26.95 -0.28
C ASP A 300 -6.52 25.55 -0.42
N LYS A 301 -5.83 24.50 0.04
CA LYS A 301 -6.31 23.10 -0.06
C LYS A 301 -5.50 22.13 0.78
N ASP A 302 -6.20 21.22 1.46
CA ASP A 302 -5.60 20.01 2.02
C ASP A 302 -5.47 18.94 0.95
N PHE A 303 -4.28 18.35 0.85
CA PHE A 303 -4.07 17.20 -0.02
C PHE A 303 -3.14 16.19 0.64
N SER A 304 -3.31 14.93 0.28
CA SER A 304 -2.52 13.84 0.85
C SER A 304 -2.17 12.82 -0.22
N LYS A 305 -1.06 12.11 -0.04
CA LYS A 305 -0.64 11.04 -0.96
C LYS A 305 0.15 9.96 -0.23
N SER A 306 0.03 8.73 -0.72
CA SER A 306 0.78 7.59 -0.21
C SER A 306 2.23 7.58 -0.69
N TYR A 307 3.13 7.25 0.22
CA TYR A 307 4.55 7.02 -0.05
C TYR A 307 4.98 5.75 0.70
N THR A 308 5.75 4.89 0.06
CA THR A 308 6.32 3.71 0.73
C THR A 308 7.63 4.09 1.40
N PRO A 309 7.75 4.00 2.73
CA PRO A 309 9.03 4.15 3.39
C PRO A 309 10.01 3.10 2.92
N ILE A 310 11.27 3.49 2.82
CA ILE A 310 12.34 2.61 2.36
C ILE A 310 13.33 2.30 3.49
N PRO A 311 14.02 1.16 3.43
CA PRO A 311 15.04 0.82 4.42
C PRO A 311 16.19 1.84 4.43
N SER A 312 16.63 2.23 5.63
CA SER A 312 17.72 3.20 5.86
C SER A 312 19.05 2.79 5.20
N GLY A 313 19.33 1.50 5.14
CA GLY A 313 20.60 0.95 4.67
C GLY A 313 20.83 0.94 3.18
N LEU A 314 19.82 1.26 2.37
CA LEU A 314 19.94 1.20 0.92
C LEU A 314 21.11 2.05 0.38
N PHE A 315 21.49 3.11 1.09
CA PHE A 315 22.42 4.13 0.59
C PHE A 315 23.84 4.03 1.13
N THR A 316 24.06 3.27 2.19
CA THR A 316 25.42 3.03 2.73
C THR A 316 26.02 1.75 2.17
N GLN A 317 25.28 0.64 2.23
CA GLN A 317 25.56 -0.68 1.65
C GLN A 317 24.25 -1.47 1.68
N LEU A 318 23.84 -2.06 0.54
CA LEU A 318 22.76 -3.05 0.51
C LEU A 318 23.18 -4.26 1.36
N GLY A 319 22.86 -4.23 2.64
CA GLY A 319 23.31 -5.18 3.63
C GLY A 319 22.63 -4.95 4.97
N TYR A 320 22.56 -6.02 5.78
CA TYR A 320 21.84 -6.09 7.05
C TYR A 320 22.01 -4.82 7.90
N GLN A 321 20.93 -4.06 8.06
CA GLN A 321 20.94 -2.92 8.97
C GLN A 321 20.57 -3.37 10.38
N LYS A 322 21.40 -2.89 11.30
CA LYS A 322 21.07 -2.78 12.70
C LYS A 322 19.94 -1.74 12.88
N ILE A 323 18.82 -2.22 13.40
CA ILE A 323 17.99 -1.56 14.43
C ILE A 323 16.88 -0.62 13.94
N SER A 324 15.72 -0.72 14.60
CA SER A 324 14.67 0.30 14.61
C SER A 324 15.24 1.69 14.86
N THR A 325 14.97 2.62 13.97
CA THR A 325 15.26 4.03 14.21
C THR A 325 13.98 4.74 14.62
N ASP A 326 14.10 5.86 15.30
CA ASP A 326 13.07 6.91 15.32
C ASP A 326 12.96 7.61 13.94
N LYS A 327 13.76 7.18 12.96
CA LYS A 327 13.78 7.70 11.60
C LYS A 327 12.96 6.86 10.63
N LEU A 328 12.39 7.56 9.66
CA LEU A 328 11.70 7.06 8.49
C LEU A 328 12.36 7.67 7.25
N TYR A 329 12.43 6.92 6.15
CA TYR A 329 13.10 7.39 4.93
C TYR A 329 12.11 7.33 3.76
N LEU A 330 11.94 8.45 3.06
CA LEU A 330 11.12 8.52 1.84
C LEU A 330 12.02 8.81 0.64
N MET A 331 11.92 7.99 -0.40
CA MET A 331 12.52 8.28 -1.69
C MET A 331 11.47 8.86 -2.62
N VAL A 332 11.58 10.15 -2.91
CA VAL A 332 10.55 10.93 -3.59
C VAL A 332 11.08 11.45 -4.92
N LYS A 333 10.41 11.05 -6.00
CA LYS A 333 10.63 11.64 -7.32
C LYS A 333 9.90 12.98 -7.40
N ARG A 334 10.61 14.04 -7.74
CA ARG A 334 10.05 15.37 -7.96
C ARG A 334 9.40 15.45 -9.33
N TYR A 335 8.11 15.78 -9.37
CA TYR A 335 7.38 16.03 -10.62
C TYR A 335 7.15 17.53 -10.81
N GLN A 336 7.31 18.02 -12.04
CA GLN A 336 7.12 19.45 -12.37
C GLN A 336 5.71 19.95 -12.07
N ASP A 337 4.69 19.11 -12.18
CA ASP A 337 3.29 19.47 -11.90
C ASP A 337 2.73 18.77 -10.64
N GLY A 338 3.59 18.11 -9.86
CA GLY A 338 3.15 17.31 -8.71
C GLY A 338 3.13 18.10 -7.41
N ASN A 339 1.95 18.48 -6.92
CA ASN A 339 1.77 19.24 -5.67
C ASN A 339 2.47 18.58 -4.47
N MET A 340 2.20 17.30 -4.20
CA MET A 340 2.80 16.58 -3.06
C MET A 340 4.29 16.30 -3.23
N SER A 341 4.73 15.95 -4.44
CA SER A 341 6.17 15.74 -4.67
C SER A 341 6.96 17.03 -4.49
N LYS A 342 6.41 18.19 -4.87
CA LYS A 342 7.03 19.49 -4.61
C LYS A 342 7.06 19.79 -3.12
N TYR A 343 5.92 19.70 -2.46
CA TYR A 343 5.80 19.93 -1.01
C TYR A 343 6.87 19.17 -0.22
N ILE A 344 7.02 17.87 -0.46
CA ILE A 344 8.01 17.04 0.24
C ILE A 344 9.45 17.39 -0.18
N CYS A 345 9.70 17.59 -1.48
CA CYS A 345 11.07 17.89 -1.96
C CYS A 345 11.52 19.33 -1.67
N ASP A 346 10.59 20.25 -1.44
CA ASP A 346 10.87 21.65 -1.08
C ASP A 346 11.13 21.80 0.42
N ALA A 347 10.61 20.90 1.24
CA ALA A 347 10.88 20.85 2.67
C ALA A 347 12.40 20.85 2.96
N ILE A 348 12.81 21.68 3.90
CA ILE A 348 14.20 21.86 4.34
C ILE A 348 14.41 21.24 5.72
N LYS A 349 15.68 21.07 6.10
CA LYS A 349 16.03 20.55 7.41
C LYS A 349 15.37 21.40 8.51
N GLY A 350 14.66 20.75 9.42
CA GLY A 350 13.90 21.39 10.50
C GLY A 350 12.40 21.51 10.23
N ASP A 351 11.95 21.41 8.98
CA ASP A 351 10.52 21.40 8.65
C ASP A 351 9.84 20.15 9.20
N ILE A 352 8.54 20.24 9.52
CA ILE A 352 7.73 19.13 9.99
C ILE A 352 6.80 18.66 8.87
N LEU A 353 6.90 17.39 8.52
CA LEU A 353 5.93 16.70 7.67
C LEU A 353 4.97 15.89 8.53
N LEU A 354 3.67 15.93 8.18
CA LEU A 354 2.64 15.14 8.86
C LEU A 354 2.40 13.85 8.10
N LEU A 355 2.58 12.71 8.77
CA LEU A 355 2.42 11.38 8.20
C LEU A 355 1.39 10.56 8.98
N SER A 356 0.73 9.61 8.32
CA SER A 356 -0.11 8.61 9.00
C SER A 356 0.73 7.50 9.62
N LYS A 357 0.11 6.67 10.47
CA LYS A 357 0.58 5.29 10.68
C LYS A 357 0.54 4.50 9.37
N PRO A 358 1.36 3.43 9.22
CA PRO A 358 1.35 2.65 7.99
C PRO A 358 0.00 1.98 7.74
N PHE A 359 -0.45 2.07 6.50
CA PHE A 359 -1.57 1.27 6.00
C PHE A 359 -1.09 -0.13 5.68
N PHE A 360 -1.91 -1.12 6.03
CA PHE A 360 -1.64 -2.51 5.68
C PHE A 360 -1.59 -2.66 4.15
N SER A 361 -0.44 -3.09 3.64
CA SER A 361 -0.28 -3.47 2.24
C SER A 361 -1.18 -4.65 1.89
N LEU A 362 -1.56 -4.78 0.63
CA LEU A 362 -2.23 -5.98 0.11
C LEU A 362 -1.31 -7.21 0.19
N LEU A 363 0.00 -7.02 0.30
CA LEU A 363 0.97 -8.11 0.42
C LEU A 363 0.84 -8.82 1.77
N LYS A 364 0.42 -10.09 1.73
CA LYS A 364 0.59 -11.03 2.84
C LYS A 364 1.90 -11.78 2.64
N LEU A 365 2.84 -11.65 3.58
CA LEU A 365 4.13 -12.34 3.45
C LEU A 365 3.97 -13.88 3.47
N SER A 366 2.87 -14.39 4.03
CA SER A 366 2.50 -15.82 3.97
C SER A 366 2.38 -16.35 2.53
N ASP A 367 2.00 -15.51 1.57
CA ASP A 367 1.86 -15.91 0.17
C ASP A 367 3.22 -16.23 -0.46
N LEU A 368 4.30 -15.75 0.16
CA LEU A 368 5.68 -15.97 -0.25
C LEU A 368 6.32 -17.20 0.43
N GLU A 369 5.66 -17.80 1.42
CA GLU A 369 6.23 -18.84 2.28
C GLU A 369 6.85 -19.99 1.46
N LYS A 370 6.12 -20.45 0.44
CA LYS A 370 6.51 -21.57 -0.42
C LYS A 370 7.22 -21.15 -1.71
N LYS A 371 7.49 -19.86 -1.90
CA LYS A 371 8.07 -19.31 -3.13
C LYS A 371 9.57 -19.10 -2.97
N GLU A 372 10.31 -19.33 -4.05
CA GLU A 372 11.78 -19.24 -4.08
C GLU A 372 12.32 -18.39 -5.24
N ASN A 373 11.48 -18.15 -6.24
CA ASN A 373 11.81 -17.38 -7.42
C ASN A 373 10.96 -16.11 -7.47
N PHE A 374 11.60 -14.95 -7.59
CA PHE A 374 10.93 -13.67 -7.49
C PHE A 374 11.24 -12.79 -8.69
N LEU A 375 10.18 -12.18 -9.24
CA LEU A 375 10.26 -11.18 -10.30
C LEU A 375 9.72 -9.85 -9.79
N LEU A 376 10.54 -8.80 -9.82
CA LEU A 376 10.20 -7.46 -9.37
C LEU A 376 10.15 -6.55 -10.61
N LEU A 377 8.96 -6.07 -10.95
CA LEU A 377 8.71 -5.19 -12.09
C LEU A 377 8.44 -3.79 -11.56
N ALA A 378 9.40 -2.87 -11.75
CA ALA A 378 9.32 -1.52 -11.23
C ALA A 378 9.43 -0.47 -12.34
N ALA A 379 8.65 0.60 -12.25
CA ALA A 379 8.82 1.78 -13.09
C ALA A 379 8.87 3.08 -12.27
N GLY A 380 9.93 3.87 -12.45
CA GLY A 380 10.13 5.14 -11.76
C GLY A 380 10.05 5.00 -10.22
N SER A 381 9.13 5.73 -9.57
CA SER A 381 8.94 5.67 -8.12
C SER A 381 8.39 4.32 -7.62
N GLY A 382 7.90 3.45 -8.50
CA GLY A 382 7.43 2.11 -8.13
C GLY A 382 8.53 1.18 -7.58
N ILE A 383 9.79 1.62 -7.62
CA ILE A 383 10.89 0.92 -6.95
C ILE A 383 10.75 0.92 -5.42
N THR A 384 10.05 1.88 -4.81
CA THR A 384 10.03 2.04 -3.35
C THR A 384 9.53 0.82 -2.56
N PRO A 385 8.37 0.20 -2.87
CA PRO A 385 7.96 -1.04 -2.20
C PRO A 385 8.96 -2.18 -2.41
N MET A 386 9.56 -2.25 -3.62
CA MET A 386 10.50 -3.30 -4.02
C MET A 386 11.76 -3.35 -3.14
N LEU A 387 12.17 -2.24 -2.56
CA LEU A 387 13.39 -2.15 -1.76
C LEU A 387 13.28 -2.96 -0.45
N SER A 388 12.18 -2.77 0.29
CA SER A 388 11.92 -3.54 1.52
C SER A 388 11.70 -5.03 1.21
N ILE A 389 11.02 -5.34 0.10
CA ILE A 389 10.79 -6.71 -0.37
C ILE A 389 12.11 -7.37 -0.72
N LEU A 390 12.97 -6.72 -1.52
CA LEU A 390 14.26 -7.24 -1.93
C LEU A 390 15.14 -7.60 -0.72
N LEU A 391 15.25 -6.72 0.28
CA LEU A 391 16.02 -7.00 1.48
C LEU A 391 15.44 -8.19 2.25
N PHE A 392 14.12 -8.21 2.45
CA PHE A 392 13.45 -9.35 3.09
C PHE A 392 13.74 -10.67 2.37
N LEU A 393 13.58 -10.71 1.05
CA LEU A 393 13.80 -11.91 0.23
C LEU A 393 15.24 -12.41 0.28
N LEU A 394 16.22 -11.51 0.34
CA LEU A 394 17.64 -11.87 0.45
C LEU A 394 18.00 -12.41 1.84
N GLU A 395 17.28 -11.97 2.88
CA GLU A 395 17.48 -12.36 4.28
C GLU A 395 16.84 -13.68 4.68
N ARG A 396 15.89 -14.20 3.89
CA ARG A 396 15.20 -15.48 4.16
C ARG A 396 16.19 -16.62 4.36
N ARG A 397 16.00 -17.36 5.45
CA ARG A 397 16.84 -18.51 5.86
C ARG A 397 16.06 -19.82 5.93
N VAL A 398 14.74 -19.78 6.14
CA VAL A 398 13.92 -20.99 6.21
C VAL A 398 13.67 -21.52 4.80
N ARG A 399 13.13 -20.70 3.91
CA ARG A 399 13.09 -20.96 2.47
C ARG A 399 13.87 -19.89 1.74
N LYS A 400 15.15 -20.17 1.52
CA LYS A 400 16.08 -19.25 0.88
C LYS A 400 15.62 -18.94 -0.54
N SER A 401 15.55 -17.66 -0.89
CA SER A 401 15.31 -17.24 -2.27
C SER A 401 16.45 -17.75 -3.16
N GLN A 402 16.11 -18.38 -4.28
CA GLN A 402 17.06 -18.93 -5.24
C GLN A 402 17.41 -17.91 -6.32
N SER A 403 16.39 -17.19 -6.79
CA SER A 403 16.56 -16.16 -7.80
C SER A 403 15.63 -14.98 -7.57
N ILE A 404 16.18 -13.78 -7.69
CA ILE A 404 15.46 -12.50 -7.62
C ILE A 404 15.86 -11.71 -8.87
N ARG A 405 14.89 -11.40 -9.73
CA ARG A 405 15.08 -10.60 -10.95
C ARG A 405 14.34 -9.28 -10.81
N LEU A 406 15.06 -8.17 -10.92
CA LEU A 406 14.47 -6.83 -10.96
C LEU A 406 14.53 -6.29 -12.40
N ILE A 407 13.38 -6.02 -13.01
CA ILE A 407 13.29 -5.22 -14.22
C ILE A 407 12.90 -3.80 -13.81
N PHE A 408 13.82 -2.84 -13.97
CA PHE A 408 13.63 -1.48 -13.52
C PHE A 408 13.60 -0.47 -14.68
N CYS A 409 12.40 -0.02 -15.01
CA CYS A 409 12.12 0.88 -16.11
C CYS A 409 12.24 2.36 -15.68
N ASN A 410 13.02 3.15 -16.43
CA ASN A 410 13.16 4.59 -16.25
C ASN A 410 13.17 5.30 -17.61
N ARG A 411 13.06 6.64 -17.62
CA ARG A 411 13.18 7.40 -18.87
C ARG A 411 14.63 7.49 -19.33
N LYS A 412 15.49 8.02 -18.46
CA LYS A 412 16.90 8.32 -18.73
C LYS A 412 17.80 7.59 -17.74
N LEU A 413 19.08 7.44 -18.10
CA LEU A 413 20.08 6.81 -17.24
C LEU A 413 20.25 7.54 -15.90
N ASN A 414 20.33 8.88 -15.94
CA ASN A 414 20.46 9.74 -14.77
C ASN A 414 19.17 9.88 -13.93
N HIS A 415 18.08 9.21 -14.32
CA HIS A 415 16.85 9.12 -13.54
C HIS A 415 16.82 7.89 -12.64
N ILE A 416 17.69 6.89 -12.85
CA ILE A 416 17.72 5.65 -12.08
C ILE A 416 18.26 5.94 -10.67
N PRO A 417 17.43 5.90 -9.61
CA PRO A 417 17.94 6.02 -8.25
C PRO A 417 18.75 4.78 -7.88
N CYS A 418 19.80 4.97 -7.08
CA CYS A 418 20.61 3.89 -6.49
C CYS A 418 21.23 2.91 -7.50
N LYS A 419 21.51 3.34 -8.74
CA LYS A 419 22.01 2.45 -9.80
C LYS A 419 23.26 1.68 -9.35
N GLN A 420 24.26 2.39 -8.80
CA GLN A 420 25.52 1.76 -8.36
C GLN A 420 25.28 0.71 -7.27
N GLN A 421 24.33 0.95 -6.37
CA GLN A 421 23.99 0.03 -5.30
C GLN A 421 23.39 -1.26 -5.88
N PHE A 422 22.48 -1.16 -6.85
CA PHE A 422 21.94 -2.34 -7.54
C PHE A 422 23.01 -3.10 -8.32
N ASP A 423 23.90 -2.40 -9.03
CA ASP A 423 25.02 -3.01 -9.77
C ASP A 423 25.95 -3.78 -8.79
N ASN A 424 26.29 -3.16 -7.66
CA ASN A 424 27.13 -3.76 -6.63
C ASN A 424 26.45 -5.00 -6.03
N LEU A 425 25.17 -4.91 -5.67
CA LEU A 425 24.42 -6.03 -5.12
C LEU A 425 24.33 -7.18 -6.11
N SER A 426 24.11 -6.88 -7.40
CA SER A 426 24.02 -7.88 -8.45
C SER A 426 25.34 -8.59 -8.75
N THR A 427 26.45 -7.94 -8.40
CA THR A 427 27.81 -8.49 -8.46
C THR A 427 28.11 -9.33 -7.21
N SER A 428 27.71 -8.87 -6.02
CA SER A 428 28.05 -9.51 -4.75
C SER A 428 27.14 -10.68 -4.36
N ASP A 429 25.89 -10.72 -4.84
CA ASP A 429 24.93 -11.78 -4.55
C ASP A 429 24.42 -12.41 -5.84
N SER A 430 24.83 -13.64 -6.11
CA SER A 430 24.48 -14.38 -7.33
C SER A 430 22.98 -14.60 -7.52
N ARG A 431 22.20 -14.53 -6.44
CA ARG A 431 20.73 -14.69 -6.48
C ARG A 431 20.06 -13.48 -7.14
N PHE A 432 20.65 -12.29 -7.04
CA PHE A 432 20.06 -11.04 -7.49
C PHE A 432 20.61 -10.59 -8.85
N LYS A 433 19.71 -10.33 -9.79
CA LYS A 433 20.04 -9.64 -11.04
C LYS A 433 19.09 -8.48 -11.28
N VAL A 434 19.64 -7.39 -11.82
CA VAL A 434 18.89 -6.21 -12.23
C VAL A 434 19.06 -5.99 -13.72
N GLU A 435 17.96 -5.72 -14.40
CA GLU A 435 17.92 -5.26 -15.77
C GLU A 435 17.26 -3.88 -15.83
N HIS A 436 17.94 -2.92 -16.43
CA HIS A 436 17.42 -1.57 -16.62
C HIS A 436 16.88 -1.41 -18.03
N ILE A 437 15.70 -0.80 -18.16
CA ILE A 437 15.09 -0.47 -19.45
C ILE A 437 14.86 1.03 -19.51
N LEU A 438 15.36 1.67 -20.57
CA LEU A 438 15.25 3.12 -20.77
C LEU A 438 14.31 3.47 -21.93
N SER A 439 13.29 4.29 -21.67
CA SER A 439 12.36 4.73 -22.71
C SER A 439 12.83 5.93 -23.52
N ASP A 440 13.83 6.66 -23.03
CA ASP A 440 14.42 7.87 -23.63
C ASP A 440 15.94 7.92 -23.32
N PRO A 441 16.73 6.92 -23.76
CA PRO A 441 18.14 6.82 -23.44
C PRO A 441 19.00 7.81 -24.25
N ASP A 442 20.15 8.19 -23.70
CA ASP A 442 21.19 8.87 -24.46
C ASP A 442 21.93 7.87 -25.38
N ASN A 443 22.62 8.36 -26.42
CA ASN A 443 23.33 7.55 -27.43
C ASN A 443 24.39 6.58 -26.87
N ASN A 444 24.83 6.78 -25.63
CA ASN A 444 25.82 5.95 -24.96
C ASN A 444 25.21 4.72 -24.27
N TRP A 445 23.87 4.63 -24.19
CA TRP A 445 23.20 3.49 -23.62
C TRP A 445 23.36 2.25 -24.51
N ARG A 446 23.63 1.11 -23.88
CA ARG A 446 23.82 -0.20 -24.56
C ARG A 446 22.86 -1.27 -24.06
N GLY A 447 22.05 -0.97 -23.04
CA GLY A 447 21.03 -1.88 -22.53
C GLY A 447 19.72 -1.80 -23.33
N ARG A 448 18.68 -2.47 -22.84
CA ARG A 448 17.36 -2.47 -23.50
C ARG A 448 16.74 -1.07 -23.53
N THR A 449 16.01 -0.79 -24.61
CA THR A 449 15.33 0.48 -24.85
C THR A 449 13.84 0.27 -25.08
N GLY A 450 13.05 1.33 -24.89
CA GLY A 450 11.61 1.30 -25.09
C GLY A 450 10.82 1.08 -23.80
N ARG A 451 9.61 0.51 -23.95
CA ARG A 451 8.73 0.14 -22.84
C ARG A 451 8.88 -1.35 -22.54
N ILE A 452 8.45 -1.76 -21.34
CA ILE A 452 8.36 -3.17 -21.00
C ILE A 452 7.36 -3.87 -21.95
N THR A 453 7.71 -5.08 -22.40
CA THR A 453 6.84 -5.91 -23.25
C THR A 453 6.72 -7.31 -22.68
N LYS A 454 5.72 -8.06 -23.15
CA LYS A 454 5.52 -9.46 -22.79
C LYS A 454 6.75 -10.32 -23.10
N GLU A 455 7.41 -10.09 -24.23
CA GLU A 455 8.59 -10.84 -24.69
C GLU A 455 9.76 -10.64 -23.73
N ILE A 456 9.94 -9.43 -23.20
CA ILE A 456 10.96 -9.14 -22.20
C ILE A 456 10.67 -9.97 -20.94
N ILE A 457 9.47 -9.87 -20.39
CA ILE A 457 9.06 -10.61 -19.18
C ILE A 457 9.20 -12.12 -19.39
N LYS A 458 8.73 -12.63 -20.54
CA LYS A 458 8.85 -14.03 -20.93
C LYS A 458 10.30 -14.49 -20.93
N SER A 459 11.18 -13.76 -21.63
CA SER A 459 12.61 -14.10 -21.71
C SER A 459 13.28 -14.13 -20.34
N THR A 460 12.94 -13.18 -19.45
CA THR A 460 13.46 -13.14 -18.09
C THR A 460 12.98 -14.31 -17.25
N ILE A 461 11.71 -14.70 -17.35
CA ILE A 461 11.14 -15.85 -16.64
C ILE A 461 11.77 -17.16 -17.14
N GLU A 462 11.89 -17.33 -18.46
CA GLU A 462 12.51 -18.51 -19.06
C GLU A 462 13.97 -18.65 -18.63
N GLU A 463 14.76 -17.57 -18.68
CA GLU A 463 16.13 -17.56 -18.18
C GLU A 463 16.19 -17.91 -16.69
N GLN A 464 15.33 -17.31 -15.86
CA GLN A 464 15.29 -17.52 -14.42
C GLN A 464 14.94 -18.97 -14.03
N LEU A 465 14.00 -19.61 -14.73
CA LEU A 465 13.54 -20.95 -14.39
C LEU A 465 14.39 -22.06 -15.04
N SER A 466 15.01 -21.76 -16.20
CA SER A 466 15.83 -22.74 -16.94
C SER A 466 17.07 -23.21 -16.19
N SER A 467 17.69 -22.35 -15.37
CA SER A 467 18.95 -22.68 -14.70
C SER A 467 18.86 -23.84 -13.69
N ALA A 468 17.65 -24.21 -13.25
CA ALA A 468 17.45 -25.20 -12.19
C ALA A 468 16.14 -26.01 -12.31
N ASN A 469 15.46 -25.94 -13.46
CA ASN A 469 14.23 -26.67 -13.75
C ASN A 469 13.10 -26.44 -12.71
N TYR A 470 12.97 -25.19 -12.24
CA TYR A 470 11.91 -24.82 -11.28
C TYR A 470 10.54 -24.73 -11.98
N PRO A 471 9.45 -25.21 -11.33
CA PRO A 471 8.12 -25.05 -11.89
C PRO A 471 7.70 -23.58 -11.87
N LYS A 472 6.94 -23.12 -12.89
CA LYS A 472 6.36 -21.76 -12.93
C LYS A 472 5.55 -21.42 -11.68
N LEU A 473 4.95 -22.42 -11.01
CA LEU A 473 4.21 -22.22 -9.76
C LEU A 473 5.09 -21.68 -8.62
N ASP A 474 6.41 -21.85 -8.66
CA ASP A 474 7.32 -21.34 -7.63
C ASP A 474 7.74 -19.88 -7.82
N LEU A 475 7.35 -19.28 -8.95
CA LEU A 475 7.55 -17.86 -9.24
C LEU A 475 6.53 -17.00 -8.46
N TYR A 476 6.96 -15.85 -7.96
CA TYR A 476 6.08 -14.81 -7.45
C TYR A 476 6.50 -13.45 -8.02
N ALA A 477 5.54 -12.69 -8.54
CA ALA A 477 5.78 -11.42 -9.21
C ALA A 477 5.25 -10.24 -8.37
N PHE A 478 6.06 -9.19 -8.30
CA PHE A 478 5.69 -7.91 -7.71
C PHE A 478 5.70 -6.85 -8.80
N VAL A 479 4.65 -6.02 -8.87
CA VAL A 479 4.52 -4.98 -9.91
C VAL A 479 4.23 -3.64 -9.24
N CYS A 480 4.97 -2.60 -9.60
CA CYS A 480 4.64 -1.23 -9.20
C CYS A 480 5.20 -0.18 -10.16
N GLY A 481 4.35 0.78 -10.52
CA GLY A 481 4.66 1.85 -11.45
C GLY A 481 3.42 2.67 -11.77
N PRO A 482 3.46 3.50 -12.83
CA PRO A 482 2.26 4.16 -13.35
C PRO A 482 1.15 3.16 -13.68
N SER A 483 -0.13 3.56 -13.61
CA SER A 483 -1.28 2.67 -13.83
C SER A 483 -1.19 1.86 -15.13
N GLY A 484 -0.83 2.49 -16.25
CA GLY A 484 -0.63 1.80 -17.53
C GLY A 484 0.51 0.78 -17.54
N PHE A 485 1.57 0.99 -16.73
CA PHE A 485 2.63 -0.01 -16.55
C PHE A 485 2.14 -1.19 -15.71
N ASN A 486 1.42 -0.91 -14.61
CA ASN A 486 0.86 -1.94 -13.74
C ASN A 486 -0.10 -2.85 -14.49
N GLN A 487 -1.05 -2.27 -15.22
CA GLN A 487 -2.03 -3.02 -16.00
C GLN A 487 -1.35 -3.90 -17.06
N ALA A 488 -0.46 -3.31 -17.87
CA ALA A 488 0.24 -4.06 -18.91
C ALA A 488 1.06 -5.23 -18.33
N CYS A 489 1.79 -5.02 -17.23
CA CYS A 489 2.57 -6.10 -16.60
C CYS A 489 1.67 -7.21 -16.04
N PHE A 490 0.53 -6.86 -15.43
CA PHE A 490 -0.44 -7.83 -14.94
C PHE A 490 -1.01 -8.68 -16.08
N ASP A 491 -1.40 -8.04 -17.18
CA ASP A 491 -1.93 -8.72 -18.37
C ASP A 491 -0.88 -9.65 -18.99
N TYR A 492 0.35 -9.15 -19.17
CA TYR A 492 1.46 -9.96 -19.71
C TYR A 492 1.79 -11.17 -18.83
N LEU A 493 1.79 -11.02 -17.51
CA LEU A 493 2.03 -12.13 -16.58
C LEU A 493 0.90 -13.17 -16.66
N THR A 494 -0.35 -12.72 -16.76
CA THR A 494 -1.52 -13.60 -16.89
C THR A 494 -1.48 -14.37 -18.22
N GLU A 495 -1.14 -13.71 -19.32
CA GLU A 495 -0.93 -14.33 -20.64
C GLU A 495 0.25 -15.33 -20.67
N LEU A 496 1.13 -15.28 -19.68
CA LEU A 496 2.27 -16.20 -19.51
C LEU A 496 1.99 -17.31 -18.49
N ASP A 497 0.73 -17.49 -18.10
CA ASP A 497 0.24 -18.47 -17.13
C ASP A 497 0.77 -18.26 -15.70
N ILE A 498 1.05 -17.00 -15.32
CA ILE A 498 1.29 -16.65 -13.92
C ILE A 498 -0.05 -16.28 -13.29
N TYR A 499 -0.50 -17.09 -12.33
CA TYR A 499 -1.82 -16.93 -11.74
C TYR A 499 -1.89 -15.71 -10.83
N LYS A 500 -3.10 -15.16 -10.64
CA LYS A 500 -3.34 -13.95 -9.84
C LYS A 500 -2.78 -14.06 -8.42
N GLU A 501 -2.82 -15.25 -7.83
CA GLU A 501 -2.31 -15.54 -6.48
C GLU A 501 -0.78 -15.48 -6.39
N GLN A 502 -0.09 -15.50 -7.54
CA GLN A 502 1.36 -15.33 -7.67
C GLN A 502 1.76 -13.88 -7.98
N ILE A 503 0.80 -12.95 -8.08
CA ILE A 503 1.06 -11.57 -8.50
C ILE A 503 0.55 -10.60 -7.43
N THR A 504 1.45 -9.76 -6.92
CA THR A 504 1.07 -8.57 -6.16
C THR A 504 1.32 -7.32 -6.98
N VAL A 505 0.26 -6.56 -7.24
CA VAL A 505 0.35 -5.23 -7.87
C VAL A 505 0.18 -4.17 -6.78
N PHE A 506 1.16 -3.27 -6.64
CA PHE A 506 1.09 -2.14 -5.72
C PHE A 506 0.53 -0.92 -6.45
N GLU A 507 -0.52 -0.35 -5.86
CA GLU A 507 -1.16 0.89 -6.28
C GLU A 507 -0.78 2.01 -5.29
N GLY A 508 -0.69 3.26 -5.76
CA GLY A 508 -0.22 4.38 -4.95
C GLY A 508 -0.83 5.72 -5.32
#